data_AF-A0ABD0Q9Q0-F1
#
_entry.id   AF-A0ABD0Q9Q0-F1
#
_cell.length_a   1.000
_cell.length_b   1.000
_cell.length_c   1.000
_cell.angle_alpha   90.00
_cell.angle_beta   90.00
_cell.angle_gamma   90.00
#
_symmetry.space_group_name_H-M   'P 1'
#
loop_
_entity.id
_entity.type
_entity.pdbx_description
1 polymer ?
#
loop_
_entity_poly.entity_id
_entity_poly.type
_entity_poly.pdbx_seq_one_letter_code
_entity_poly.pdbx_strand_id
1 'polypeptide(L)'
;VIIRMCKIIDKTCLSPTPTLEQHLMWDDIAILARYMLMLSFNNSLDVAAHLPYLFHVVTLLVATGPLSLRASTHGLVINIIHSLCTCSQLSFSEETKQVLRLSLTEFSLPKFYLLFGISKVKSAAVIAFRSSYRDRSFSPGSYERETFALSSLETVTEALLEIME
;
A
#
# COMPACT_ATOMS: atom_id res chain seq x y z
N VAL A 1 1.43 3.03 15.27
CA VAL A 1 0.66 2.19 14.30
C VAL A 1 1.55 1.16 13.61
N ILE A 2 2.69 1.57 13.03
CA ILE A 2 3.65 0.70 12.33
C ILE A 2 4.05 -0.54 13.17
N ILE A 3 4.54 -0.34 14.41
CA ILE A 3 4.93 -1.45 15.30
C ILE A 3 3.78 -2.45 15.52
N ARG A 4 2.54 -1.96 15.63
CA ARG A 4 1.37 -2.83 15.79
C ARG A 4 1.09 -3.63 14.52
N MET A 5 1.25 -3.01 13.34
CA MET A 5 1.13 -3.68 12.05
C MET A 5 2.16 -4.81 11.94
N CYS A 6 3.44 -4.53 12.20
CA CYS A 6 4.51 -5.54 12.16
C CYS A 6 4.22 -6.72 13.09
N LYS A 7 3.84 -6.46 14.35
CA LYS A 7 3.49 -7.52 15.31
C LYS A 7 2.32 -8.40 14.85
N ILE A 8 1.39 -7.86 14.07
CA ILE A 8 0.26 -8.64 13.54
C ILE A 8 0.70 -9.46 12.34
N ILE A 9 1.51 -8.88 11.45
CA ILE A 9 2.11 -9.59 10.32
C ILE A 9 2.95 -10.78 10.83
N ASP A 10 3.78 -10.59 11.86
CA ASP A 10 4.58 -11.68 12.46
C ASP A 10 3.72 -12.85 12.94
N LYS A 11 2.54 -12.55 13.53
CA LYS A 11 1.59 -13.59 13.96
C LYS A 11 1.04 -14.39 12.79
N THR A 12 0.87 -13.79 11.61
CA THR A 12 0.38 -14.51 10.43
C THR A 12 1.38 -15.56 9.95
N CYS A 13 2.67 -15.35 10.20
CA CYS A 13 3.72 -16.33 9.90
C CYS A 13 3.68 -17.56 10.83
N LEU A 14 3.13 -17.42 12.05
CA LEU A 14 3.03 -18.51 13.03
C LEU A 14 1.84 -19.44 12.75
N SER A 15 0.80 -18.95 12.08
CA SER A 15 -0.39 -19.71 11.71
C SER A 15 -0.78 -19.41 10.26
N PRO A 16 0.02 -19.86 9.28
CA PRO A 16 -0.18 -19.50 7.89
C PRO A 16 -1.50 -20.07 7.34
N THR A 17 -2.20 -19.26 6.57
CA THR A 17 -3.38 -19.65 5.78
C THR A 17 -3.05 -19.59 4.29
N PRO A 18 -3.82 -20.25 3.41
CA PRO A 18 -3.59 -20.20 1.96
C PRO A 18 -3.59 -18.79 1.37
N THR A 19 -4.38 -17.88 1.94
CA THR A 19 -4.36 -16.44 1.62
C THR A 19 -4.44 -15.61 2.89
N LEU A 20 -3.92 -14.38 2.87
CA LEU A 20 -3.90 -13.49 4.02
C LEU A 20 -5.32 -13.08 4.46
N GLU A 21 -6.27 -13.00 3.51
CA GLU A 21 -7.68 -12.66 3.76
C GLU A 21 -8.42 -13.71 4.60
N GLN A 22 -7.93 -14.95 4.59
CA GLN A 22 -8.51 -16.03 5.41
C GLN A 22 -7.98 -16.02 6.84
N HIS A 23 -6.94 -15.23 7.12
CA HIS A 23 -6.32 -15.19 8.45
C HIS A 23 -7.20 -14.42 9.45
N LEU A 24 -7.25 -14.90 10.71
CA LEU A 24 -8.06 -14.30 11.79
C LEU A 24 -7.73 -12.82 12.05
N MET A 25 -6.52 -12.39 11.71
CA MET A 25 -6.03 -11.02 11.89
C MET A 25 -6.29 -10.11 10.68
N TRP A 26 -6.96 -10.61 9.62
CA TRP A 26 -7.16 -9.87 8.38
C TRP A 26 -7.84 -8.52 8.59
N ASP A 27 -8.93 -8.50 9.37
CA ASP A 27 -9.67 -7.26 9.63
C ASP A 27 -8.80 -6.22 10.36
N ASP A 28 -7.96 -6.66 11.30
CA ASP A 28 -7.01 -5.78 11.98
C ASP A 28 -5.95 -5.22 11.01
N ILE A 29 -5.42 -6.04 10.11
CA ILE A 29 -4.48 -5.61 9.06
C ILE A 29 -5.15 -4.57 8.16
N ALA A 30 -6.37 -4.82 7.69
CA ALA A 30 -7.10 -3.92 6.81
C ALA A 30 -7.45 -2.58 7.49
N ILE A 31 -7.72 -2.59 8.80
CA ILE A 31 -7.94 -1.38 9.60
C ILE A 31 -6.63 -0.60 9.77
N LEU A 32 -5.54 -1.28 10.13
CA LEU A 32 -4.24 -0.63 10.32
C LEU A 32 -3.69 -0.04 9.03
N ALA A 33 -3.88 -0.71 7.88
CA ALA A 33 -3.49 -0.17 6.58
C ALA A 33 -4.18 1.17 6.28
N ARG A 34 -5.48 1.30 6.63
CA ARG A 34 -6.20 2.57 6.51
C ARG A 34 -5.68 3.63 7.47
N TYR A 35 -5.37 3.28 8.72
CA TYR A 35 -4.73 4.21 9.65
C TYR A 35 -3.37 4.69 9.14
N MET A 36 -2.57 3.79 8.57
CA MET A 36 -1.28 4.15 7.97
C MET A 36 -1.48 5.13 6.80
N LEU A 37 -2.44 4.88 5.90
CA LEU A 37 -2.80 5.85 4.85
C LEU A 37 -3.18 7.22 5.42
N MET A 38 -3.99 7.26 6.49
CA MET A 38 -4.42 8.54 7.08
C MET A 38 -3.25 9.32 7.68
N LEU A 39 -2.40 8.61 8.43
CA LEU A 39 -1.26 9.21 9.13
C LEU A 39 -0.13 9.59 8.16
N SER A 40 -0.02 8.93 7.01
CA SER A 40 1.03 9.24 6.03
C SER A 40 0.80 10.57 5.29
N PHE A 41 -0.43 11.09 5.23
CA PHE A 41 -0.75 12.32 4.49
C PHE A 41 0.11 13.53 4.89
N ASN A 42 0.40 13.68 6.18
CA ASN A 42 1.23 14.76 6.71
C ASN A 42 2.51 14.23 7.37
N ASN A 43 3.06 13.13 6.83
CA ASN A 43 4.26 12.46 7.35
C ASN A 43 4.20 12.13 8.86
N SER A 44 3.01 11.90 9.44
CA SER A 44 2.85 11.56 10.87
C SER A 44 3.30 10.13 11.20
N LEU A 45 3.78 9.41 10.20
CA LEU A 45 4.42 8.11 10.34
C LEU A 45 5.93 8.19 10.51
N ASP A 46 6.54 9.37 10.36
CA ASP A 46 7.99 9.52 10.26
C ASP A 46 8.55 8.56 9.20
N VAL A 47 8.16 8.83 7.94
CA VAL A 47 8.35 7.93 6.80
C VAL A 47 9.81 7.55 6.61
N ALA A 48 10.73 8.50 6.77
CA ALA A 48 12.16 8.25 6.59
C ALA A 48 12.71 7.26 7.64
N ALA A 49 12.36 7.45 8.91
CA ALA A 49 12.82 6.57 9.98
C ALA A 49 12.22 5.15 9.89
N HIS A 50 11.06 5.01 9.26
CA HIS A 50 10.33 3.74 9.20
C HIS A 50 10.22 3.14 7.79
N LEU A 51 10.99 3.66 6.82
CA LEU A 51 10.84 3.32 5.41
C LEU A 51 10.87 1.80 5.13
N PRO A 52 11.79 1.00 5.72
CA PRO A 52 11.82 -0.46 5.49
C PRO A 52 10.53 -1.15 5.94
N TYR A 53 9.97 -0.73 7.08
CA TYR A 53 8.72 -1.31 7.60
C TYR A 53 7.51 -0.92 6.74
N LEU A 54 7.50 0.32 6.25
CA LEU A 54 6.45 0.80 5.35
C LEU A 54 6.46 0.05 4.02
N PHE A 55 7.64 -0.18 3.45
CA PHE A 55 7.79 -0.94 2.22
C PHE A 55 7.42 -2.40 2.40
N HIS A 56 7.83 -3.03 3.51
CA HIS A 56 7.39 -4.38 3.82
C HIS A 56 5.86 -4.51 3.84
N VAL A 57 5.16 -3.55 4.47
CA VAL A 57 3.69 -3.52 4.49
C VAL A 57 3.11 -3.32 3.09
N VAL A 58 3.67 -2.40 2.28
CA VAL A 58 3.21 -2.17 0.91
C VAL A 58 3.38 -3.41 0.05
N THR A 59 4.57 -4.00 0.02
CA THR A 59 4.89 -5.21 -0.75
C THR A 59 3.97 -6.37 -0.36
N LEU A 60 3.67 -6.53 0.93
CA LEU A 60 2.74 -7.56 1.40
C LEU A 60 1.30 -7.34 0.93
N LEU A 61 0.86 -6.08 0.76
CA LEU A 61 -0.55 -5.72 0.52
C LEU A 61 -0.88 -5.28 -0.91
N VAL A 62 0.12 -5.05 -1.78
CA VAL A 62 -0.02 -4.41 -3.10
C VAL A 62 -1.13 -5.01 -3.97
N ALA A 63 -1.36 -6.33 -3.84
CA ALA A 63 -2.31 -7.09 -4.62
C ALA A 63 -3.26 -7.96 -3.76
N THR A 64 -3.42 -7.62 -2.49
CA THR A 64 -4.19 -8.43 -1.53
C THR A 64 -5.48 -7.72 -1.12
N GLY A 65 -6.55 -8.49 -0.93
CA GLY A 65 -7.81 -7.98 -0.42
C GLY A 65 -8.70 -7.24 -1.41
N PRO A 66 -9.78 -6.62 -0.90
CA PRO A 66 -10.75 -5.92 -1.73
C PRO A 66 -10.18 -4.64 -2.32
N LEU A 67 -10.83 -4.14 -3.37
CA LEU A 67 -10.43 -2.93 -4.09
C LEU A 67 -10.15 -1.71 -3.18
N SER A 68 -10.93 -1.54 -2.10
CA SER A 68 -10.72 -0.45 -1.13
C SER A 68 -9.40 -0.56 -0.37
N LEU A 69 -8.95 -1.76 -0.04
CA LEU A 69 -7.65 -1.98 0.62
C LEU A 69 -6.51 -1.76 -0.36
N ARG A 70 -6.64 -2.25 -1.59
CA ARG A 70 -5.63 -2.03 -2.64
C ARG A 70 -5.48 -0.54 -2.96
N ALA A 71 -6.60 0.18 -3.07
CA ALA A 71 -6.61 1.64 -3.19
C ALA A 71 -5.98 2.35 -1.97
N SER A 72 -6.16 1.79 -0.77
CA SER A 72 -5.51 2.32 0.43
C SER A 72 -3.99 2.13 0.40
N THR A 73 -3.53 0.97 -0.10
CA THR A 73 -2.11 0.65 -0.25
C THR A 73 -1.46 1.52 -1.31
N HIS A 74 -2.12 1.73 -2.45
CA HIS A 74 -1.68 2.69 -3.47
C HIS A 74 -1.55 4.11 -2.91
N GLY A 75 -2.58 4.60 -2.19
CA GLY A 75 -2.52 5.92 -1.56
C GLY A 75 -1.39 6.03 -0.53
N LEU A 76 -1.09 4.94 0.19
CA LEU A 76 0.01 4.91 1.14
C LEU A 76 1.36 5.08 0.43
N VAL A 77 1.57 4.42 -0.72
CA VAL A 77 2.77 4.59 -1.55
C VAL A 77 2.92 6.04 -2.00
N ILE A 78 1.86 6.65 -2.55
CA ILE A 78 1.87 8.06 -2.95
C ILE A 78 2.28 8.96 -1.78
N ASN A 79 1.69 8.77 -0.61
CA ASN A 79 1.98 9.58 0.57
C ASN A 79 3.41 9.36 1.10
N ILE A 80 3.97 8.15 0.97
CA ILE A 80 5.37 7.85 1.32
C ILE A 80 6.30 8.64 0.39
N ILE A 81 6.14 8.50 -0.93
CA ILE A 81 6.98 9.20 -1.92
C ILE A 81 6.85 10.71 -1.74
N HIS A 82 5.63 11.21 -1.56
CA HIS A 82 5.39 12.63 -1.31
C HIS A 82 6.06 13.12 -0.02
N SER A 83 6.00 12.36 1.06
CA SER A 83 6.68 12.70 2.32
C SER A 83 8.19 12.79 2.12
N LEU A 84 8.80 11.85 1.38
CA LEU A 84 10.23 11.90 1.04
C LEU A 84 10.58 13.12 0.17
N CYS A 85 9.74 13.46 -0.81
CA CYS A 85 9.90 14.67 -1.64
C CYS A 85 9.87 15.98 -0.85
N THR A 86 9.09 16.03 0.23
CA THR A 86 8.74 17.27 0.94
C THR A 86 9.39 17.40 2.31
N CYS A 87 10.04 16.34 2.81
CA CYS A 87 10.72 16.36 4.09
C CYS A 87 12.00 17.21 4.00
N SER A 88 11.94 18.42 4.55
CA SER A 88 13.07 19.37 4.56
C SER A 88 14.24 18.94 5.44
N GLN A 89 14.01 17.97 6.36
CA GLN A 89 15.04 17.43 7.25
C GLN A 89 15.94 16.41 6.55
N LEU A 90 15.53 15.90 5.38
CA LEU A 90 16.31 14.96 4.57
C LEU A 90 17.05 15.73 3.48
N SER A 91 18.37 15.59 3.46
CA SER A 91 19.22 16.15 2.40
C SER A 91 19.54 15.08 1.36
N PHE A 92 18.62 14.87 0.41
CA PHE A 92 18.86 14.03 -0.76
C PHE A 92 19.68 14.77 -1.83
N SER A 93 20.39 14.02 -2.68
CA SER A 93 21.00 14.55 -3.89
C SER A 93 19.92 15.05 -4.87
N GLU A 94 20.30 15.86 -5.86
CA GLU A 94 19.33 16.32 -6.86
C GLU A 94 18.83 15.16 -7.74
N GLU A 95 19.69 14.17 -7.98
CA GLU A 95 19.36 12.94 -8.69
C GLU A 95 18.26 12.17 -7.95
N THR A 96 18.41 11.92 -6.65
CA THR A 96 17.40 11.22 -5.84
C THR A 96 16.09 12.01 -5.77
N LYS A 97 16.15 13.35 -5.65
CA LYS A 97 14.94 14.19 -5.71
C LYS A 97 14.24 14.10 -7.05
N GLN A 98 14.99 13.98 -8.15
CA GLN A 98 14.44 13.79 -9.48
C GLN A 98 13.74 12.44 -9.59
N VAL A 99 14.38 11.36 -9.13
CA VAL A 99 13.76 10.01 -9.07
C VAL A 99 12.45 10.07 -8.29
N LEU A 100 12.45 10.59 -7.05
CA LEU A 100 11.25 10.70 -6.23
C LEU A 100 10.10 11.46 -6.91
N ARG A 101 10.39 12.57 -7.61
CA ARG A 101 9.39 13.36 -8.35
C ARG A 101 8.85 12.60 -9.56
N LEU A 102 9.71 11.85 -10.27
CA LEU A 102 9.30 11.00 -11.37
C LEU A 102 8.41 9.86 -10.85
N SER A 103 8.81 9.14 -9.81
CA SER A 103 8.01 8.09 -9.19
C SER A 103 6.65 8.61 -8.74
N LEU A 104 6.60 9.78 -8.08
CA LEU A 104 5.32 10.38 -7.66
C LEU A 104 4.39 10.64 -8.85
N THR A 105 4.94 11.14 -9.95
CA THR A 105 4.20 11.39 -11.19
C THR A 105 3.69 10.09 -11.78
N GLU A 106 4.57 9.08 -11.88
CA GLU A 106 4.27 7.78 -12.43
C GLU A 106 3.17 7.04 -11.67
N PHE A 107 3.32 6.90 -10.35
CA PHE A 107 2.31 6.24 -9.51
C PHE A 107 0.95 6.96 -9.51
N SER A 108 0.89 8.22 -9.94
CA SER A 108 -0.36 8.98 -10.10
C SER A 108 -1.05 8.72 -11.46
N LEU A 109 -0.39 8.06 -12.41
CA LEU A 109 -0.96 7.75 -13.72
C LEU A 109 -1.90 6.54 -13.68
N PRO A 110 -2.97 6.51 -14.50
CA PRO A 110 -3.92 5.40 -14.54
C PRO A 110 -3.29 4.02 -14.80
N LYS A 111 -2.19 3.95 -15.57
CA LYS A 111 -1.48 2.68 -15.84
C LYS A 111 -0.91 2.05 -14.56
N PHE A 112 -0.49 2.87 -13.60
CA PHE A 112 0.07 2.40 -12.34
C PHE A 112 -1.01 1.95 -11.35
N TYR A 113 -2.25 2.45 -11.48
CA TYR A 113 -3.38 1.93 -10.70
C TYR A 113 -3.62 0.44 -10.98
N LEU A 114 -3.36 0.00 -12.22
CA LEU A 114 -3.48 -1.41 -12.62
C LEU A 114 -2.48 -2.32 -11.89
N LEU A 115 -1.32 -1.80 -11.46
CA LEU A 115 -0.36 -2.57 -10.66
C LEU A 115 -0.94 -2.96 -9.29
N PHE A 116 -1.85 -2.14 -8.76
CA PHE A 116 -2.58 -2.40 -7.52
C PHE A 116 -3.93 -3.07 -7.78
N GLY A 117 -4.21 -3.52 -9.01
CA GLY A 117 -5.51 -4.07 -9.37
C GLY A 117 -6.66 -3.08 -9.24
N ILE A 118 -6.38 -1.79 -9.43
CA ILE A 118 -7.37 -0.73 -9.39
C ILE A 118 -7.78 -0.42 -10.82
N SER A 119 -8.86 -1.05 -11.28
CA SER A 119 -9.41 -0.86 -12.62
C SER A 119 -10.78 -0.20 -12.56
N LYS A 120 -11.16 0.53 -13.63
CA LYS A 120 -12.52 1.05 -13.85
C LYS A 120 -13.06 1.98 -12.73
N VAL A 121 -12.20 2.72 -12.04
CA VAL A 121 -12.61 3.70 -11.00
C VAL A 121 -12.38 5.12 -11.47
N LYS A 122 -13.29 6.03 -11.08
CA LYS A 122 -13.12 7.48 -11.32
C LYS A 122 -12.06 8.10 -10.41
N SER A 123 -11.87 7.55 -9.21
CA SER A 123 -10.91 8.04 -8.22
C SER A 123 -10.51 6.92 -7.27
N ALA A 124 -9.22 6.57 -7.24
CA ALA A 124 -8.66 5.61 -6.29
C ALA A 124 -8.83 6.09 -4.84
N ALA A 125 -8.61 7.38 -4.58
CA ALA A 125 -8.78 7.99 -3.26
C ALA A 125 -10.20 7.76 -2.72
N VAL A 126 -11.25 8.05 -3.50
CA VAL A 126 -12.65 7.84 -3.07
C VAL A 126 -12.93 6.38 -2.71
N ILE A 127 -12.30 5.44 -3.44
CA ILE A 127 -12.47 4.00 -3.21
C ILE A 127 -11.74 3.54 -1.94
N ALA A 128 -10.56 4.08 -1.64
CA ALA A 128 -9.81 3.78 -0.41
C ALA A 128 -10.65 4.05 0.85
N PHE A 129 -11.47 5.11 0.82
CA PHE A 129 -12.34 5.52 1.91
C PHE A 129 -13.72 4.87 1.94
N ARG A 130 -14.07 4.05 0.93
CA ARG A 130 -15.35 3.34 0.96
C ARG A 130 -15.34 2.28 2.06
N SER A 131 -16.33 2.37 2.95
CA SER A 131 -16.55 1.41 4.02
C SER A 131 -16.86 0.02 3.45
N SER A 132 -16.03 -0.97 3.80
CA SER A 132 -16.19 -2.39 3.44
C SER A 132 -17.43 -3.05 4.07
N TYR A 133 -18.16 -2.37 4.97
CA TYR A 133 -19.33 -2.96 5.63
C TYR A 133 -20.49 -3.25 4.67
N ARG A 134 -20.60 -2.51 3.55
CA ARG A 134 -21.59 -2.80 2.51
C ARG A 134 -21.18 -3.93 1.57
N ASP A 135 -19.92 -4.39 1.61
CA ASP A 135 -19.42 -5.46 0.74
C ASP A 135 -19.58 -6.86 1.35
N ARG A 136 -20.13 -7.01 2.57
CA ARG A 136 -20.46 -8.36 3.10
C ARG A 136 -21.58 -9.07 2.32
N SER A 137 -22.28 -8.37 1.42
CA SER A 137 -23.20 -8.99 0.46
C SER A 137 -22.50 -9.60 -0.76
N PHE A 138 -21.18 -9.42 -0.90
CA PHE A 138 -20.38 -10.20 -1.84
C PHE A 138 -20.07 -11.55 -1.19
N SER A 139 -20.67 -12.61 -1.74
CA SER A 139 -20.44 -13.99 -1.33
C SER A 139 -18.94 -14.28 -1.16
N PRO A 140 -18.52 -15.20 -0.28
CA PRO A 140 -17.11 -15.59 -0.11
C PRO A 140 -16.41 -16.07 -1.40
N GLY A 141 -17.16 -16.30 -2.48
CA GLY A 141 -16.68 -16.66 -3.82
C GLY A 141 -16.65 -15.52 -4.85
N SER A 142 -17.01 -14.28 -4.50
CA SER A 142 -17.04 -13.12 -5.41
C SER A 142 -15.96 -12.08 -5.14
N TYR A 143 -14.93 -12.41 -4.34
CA TYR A 143 -13.61 -11.93 -4.73
C TYR A 143 -13.40 -12.57 -6.10
N GLU A 144 -13.78 -11.86 -7.17
CA GLU A 144 -13.23 -12.17 -8.48
C GLU A 144 -11.74 -12.24 -8.20
N ARG A 145 -11.24 -13.47 -8.23
CA ARG A 145 -9.83 -13.82 -8.22
C ARG A 145 -9.33 -13.23 -9.54
N GLU A 146 -9.25 -11.91 -9.60
CA GLU A 146 -8.27 -11.25 -10.45
C GLU A 146 -6.96 -11.76 -9.88
N THR A 147 -6.52 -12.91 -10.41
CA THR A 147 -5.21 -13.46 -10.17
C THR A 147 -4.25 -12.39 -10.63
N PHE A 148 -3.75 -11.61 -9.68
CA PHE A 148 -2.85 -10.51 -9.99
C PHE A 148 -1.52 -11.09 -10.45
N ALA A 149 -1.03 -10.54 -11.55
CA ALA A 149 0.25 -10.95 -12.07
C ALA A 149 1.33 -10.61 -11.04
N LEU A 150 2.16 -11.61 -10.70
CA LEU A 150 3.36 -11.41 -9.86
C LEU A 150 4.25 -10.29 -10.40
N SER A 151 4.19 -10.03 -11.71
CA SER A 151 4.88 -8.90 -12.35
C SER A 151 4.50 -7.54 -11.77
N SER A 152 3.25 -7.34 -11.31
CA SER A 152 2.86 -6.07 -10.70
C SER A 152 3.54 -5.85 -9.35
N LEU A 153 3.67 -6.93 -8.56
CA LEU A 153 4.40 -6.90 -7.29
C LEU A 153 5.88 -6.62 -7.54
N GLU A 154 6.47 -7.27 -8.53
CA GLU A 154 7.85 -7.05 -8.98
C GLU A 154 8.09 -5.59 -9.35
N THR A 155 7.30 -5.04 -10.28
CA THR A 155 7.43 -3.63 -10.71
C THR A 155 7.28 -2.65 -9.55
N VAL A 156 6.30 -2.85 -8.66
CA VAL A 156 6.15 -1.96 -7.50
C VAL A 156 7.34 -2.10 -6.55
N THR A 157 7.83 -3.31 -6.31
CA THR A 157 8.97 -3.53 -5.42
C THR A 157 10.26 -2.95 -5.99
N GLU A 158 10.51 -3.11 -7.28
CA GLU A 158 11.66 -2.50 -7.98
C GLU A 158 11.62 -0.97 -7.89
N ALA A 159 10.46 -0.36 -8.17
CA ALA A 159 10.30 1.08 -8.07
C ALA A 159 10.48 1.61 -6.64
N LEU A 160 10.09 0.82 -5.63
CA LEU A 160 10.35 1.17 -4.23
C LEU A 160 11.83 0.98 -3.88
N LEU A 161 12.49 -0.07 -4.36
CA LEU A 161 13.92 -0.29 -4.12
C LEU A 161 14.79 0.84 -4.70
N GLU A 162 14.45 1.34 -5.89
CA GLU A 162 15.15 2.49 -6.50
C GLU A 162 15.08 3.75 -5.61
N ILE A 163 14.06 3.87 -4.76
CA ILE A 163 13.94 4.98 -3.80
C ILE A 163 14.84 4.79 -2.56
N MET A 164 15.27 3.55 -2.26
CA MET A 164 16.14 3.24 -1.12
C MET A 164 17.63 3.34 -1.42
N GLU A 165 18.01 3.27 -2.70
CA GLU A 165 19.40 3.38 -3.17
C GLU A 165 19.85 4.85 -3.32
#